data_AF-A0A0L7ATT8-F1
#
_entry.id   AF-A0A0L7ATT8-F1
#
_cell.length_a   1.000
_cell.length_b   1.000
_cell.length_c   1.000
_cell.angle_alpha   90.00
_cell.angle_beta   90.00
_cell.angle_gamma   90.00
#
_symmetry.space_group_name_H-M   'P 1'
#
loop_
_entity.id
_entity.type
_entity.pdbx_description
1 polymer ?
#
loop_
_entity_poly.entity_id
_entity_poly.type
_entity_poly.pdbx_seq_one_letter_code
_entity_poly.pdbx_strand_id
1 'polypeptide(L)'
;MAYCATCDGEFFAGKEVLVVGGGFAAAEESVFLTTYASKVTVLVREQDFTCDATVAAAAKNNPKIDVRYQVELQGVTAGQGGLREASILNRATGRTETWKPADSGTFGVFVFAGYVPATDLVRGVVELDDTPLSTELRGFIDALVTLFGGKLKSTVVDGEYKKDDTGRARRGLRCCALP
;
A
#
# COMPACT_ATOMS: atom_id res chain seq x y z
N MET A 1 -4.51 -15.42 -2.46
CA MET A 1 -4.25 -14.01 -2.14
C MET A 1 -3.05 -13.57 -2.96
N ALA A 2 -3.07 -12.36 -3.48
CA ALA A 2 -2.06 -11.77 -4.34
C ALA A 2 -1.77 -10.33 -3.92
N TYR A 3 -0.57 -9.85 -4.23
CA TYR A 3 -0.10 -8.49 -3.91
C TYR A 3 0.40 -7.71 -5.14
N CYS A 4 0.38 -8.35 -6.31
CA CYS A 4 0.81 -7.76 -7.57
C CYS A 4 -0.23 -8.09 -8.64
N ALA A 5 -1.05 -7.13 -9.04
CA ALA A 5 -2.07 -7.37 -10.05
C ALA A 5 -1.47 -7.65 -11.44
N THR A 6 -0.36 -7.01 -11.78
CA THR A 6 0.37 -7.25 -13.04
C THR A 6 1.02 -8.64 -13.11
N CYS A 7 1.39 -9.22 -11.96
CA CYS A 7 2.00 -10.54 -11.88
C CYS A 7 0.95 -11.66 -11.87
N ASP A 8 -0.12 -11.47 -11.10
CA ASP A 8 -1.06 -12.54 -10.77
C ASP A 8 -2.42 -12.40 -11.48
N GLY A 9 -2.70 -11.27 -12.12
CA GLY A 9 -4.02 -10.92 -12.67
C GLY A 9 -4.55 -11.91 -13.70
N GLU A 10 -3.69 -12.43 -14.57
CA GLU A 10 -4.07 -13.38 -15.62
C GLU A 10 -4.62 -14.71 -15.06
N PHE A 11 -4.15 -15.16 -13.89
CA PHE A 11 -4.66 -16.38 -13.25
C PHE A 11 -6.13 -16.26 -12.80
N PHE A 12 -6.66 -15.04 -12.75
CA PHE A 12 -8.06 -14.76 -12.39
C PHE A 12 -8.91 -14.36 -13.60
N ALA A 13 -8.45 -14.67 -14.82
CA ALA A 13 -9.22 -14.45 -16.05
C ALA A 13 -10.63 -15.06 -15.94
N GLY A 14 -11.65 -14.24 -16.17
CA GLY A 14 -13.07 -14.62 -16.10
C GLY A 14 -13.62 -14.84 -14.68
N LYS A 15 -12.80 -14.73 -13.63
CA LYS A 15 -13.23 -14.86 -12.23
C LYS A 15 -13.55 -13.50 -11.62
N GLU A 16 -14.36 -13.51 -10.56
CA GLU A 16 -14.51 -12.33 -9.71
C GLU A 16 -13.30 -12.18 -8.78
N VAL A 17 -12.96 -10.94 -8.45
CA VAL A 17 -11.87 -10.63 -7.53
C VAL A 17 -12.27 -9.57 -6.51
N LEU A 18 -11.77 -9.69 -5.30
CA LEU A 18 -11.82 -8.64 -4.28
C LEU A 18 -10.49 -7.88 -4.28
N VAL A 19 -10.57 -6.55 -4.21
CA VAL A 19 -9.44 -5.66 -3.97
C VAL A 19 -9.60 -5.03 -2.60
N VAL A 20 -8.58 -5.09 -1.76
CA VAL A 20 -8.58 -4.48 -0.42
C VAL A 20 -7.68 -3.26 -0.43
N GLY A 21 -8.26 -2.08 -0.23
CA GLY A 21 -7.52 -0.81 -0.18
C GLY A 21 -8.32 0.36 -0.76
N GLY A 22 -7.94 1.57 -0.37
CA GLY A 22 -8.56 2.82 -0.85
C GLY A 22 -7.55 3.87 -1.33
N GLY A 23 -6.27 3.53 -1.40
CA GLY A 23 -5.21 4.42 -1.86
C GLY A 23 -4.99 4.35 -3.38
N PHE A 24 -3.95 5.05 -3.85
CA PHE A 24 -3.60 5.14 -5.28
C PHE A 24 -3.44 3.77 -5.94
N ALA A 25 -2.65 2.88 -5.31
CA ALA A 25 -2.44 1.52 -5.80
C ALA A 25 -3.75 0.73 -5.92
N ALA A 26 -4.65 0.83 -4.93
CA ALA A 26 -5.92 0.12 -4.99
C ALA A 26 -6.78 0.59 -6.18
N ALA A 27 -6.82 1.91 -6.43
CA ALA A 27 -7.57 2.48 -7.54
C ALA A 27 -6.99 2.06 -8.90
N GLU A 28 -5.70 2.27 -9.16
CA GLU A 28 -5.10 1.92 -10.46
C GLU A 28 -5.12 0.41 -10.72
N GLU A 29 -4.71 -0.40 -9.74
CA GLU A 29 -4.61 -1.85 -9.93
C GLU A 29 -6.00 -2.48 -10.07
N SER A 30 -7.04 -1.90 -9.45
CA SER A 30 -8.42 -2.35 -9.66
C SER A 30 -8.88 -2.17 -11.10
N VAL A 31 -8.52 -1.05 -11.74
CA VAL A 31 -8.80 -0.79 -13.15
C VAL A 31 -8.02 -1.77 -14.02
N PHE A 32 -6.73 -1.99 -13.73
CA PHE A 32 -5.92 -2.96 -14.46
C PHE A 32 -6.51 -4.38 -14.41
N LEU A 33 -6.95 -4.84 -13.23
CA LEU A 33 -7.57 -6.16 -13.04
C LEU A 33 -8.83 -6.36 -13.88
N THR A 34 -9.53 -5.28 -14.27
CA THR A 34 -10.69 -5.40 -15.17
C THR A 34 -10.34 -5.90 -16.57
N THR A 35 -9.06 -5.92 -16.96
CA THR A 35 -8.60 -6.57 -18.19
C THR A 35 -8.85 -8.08 -18.16
N TYR A 36 -8.72 -8.70 -16.98
CA TYR A 36 -8.79 -10.16 -16.83
C TYR A 36 -10.05 -10.62 -16.07
N ALA A 37 -10.31 -10.02 -14.91
CA ALA A 37 -11.41 -10.41 -14.04
C ALA A 37 -12.77 -10.13 -14.68
N SER A 38 -13.79 -10.95 -14.39
CA SER A 38 -15.16 -10.71 -14.85
C SER A 38 -15.81 -9.55 -14.09
N LYS A 39 -15.51 -9.44 -12.79
CA LYS A 39 -15.93 -8.34 -11.91
C LYS A 39 -14.86 -8.09 -10.85
N VAL A 40 -14.66 -6.82 -10.49
CA VAL A 40 -13.77 -6.40 -9.41
C VAL A 40 -14.61 -5.73 -8.34
N THR A 41 -14.53 -6.19 -7.09
CA THR A 41 -15.14 -5.50 -5.95
C THR A 41 -14.06 -4.89 -5.06
N VAL A 42 -14.04 -3.57 -4.96
CA VAL A 42 -13.06 -2.83 -4.16
C VAL A 42 -13.64 -2.57 -2.77
N LEU A 43 -12.93 -3.04 -1.74
CA LEU A 43 -13.28 -2.86 -0.33
C LEU A 43 -12.45 -1.71 0.24
N VAL A 44 -13.12 -0.58 0.45
CA VAL A 44 -12.54 0.65 0.98
C VAL A 44 -12.97 0.83 2.44
N ARG A 45 -11.99 1.00 3.33
CA ARG A 45 -12.24 1.14 4.78
C ARG A 45 -12.87 2.49 5.15
N GLU A 46 -12.52 3.52 4.39
CA GLU A 46 -12.94 4.90 4.59
C GLU A 46 -14.22 5.23 3.79
N GLN A 47 -14.70 6.46 3.90
CA GLN A 47 -15.92 6.91 3.19
C GLN A 47 -15.70 7.15 1.70
N ASP A 48 -14.45 7.35 1.28
CA ASP A 48 -14.04 7.49 -0.12
C ASP A 48 -12.59 7.00 -0.31
N PHE A 49 -12.12 6.93 -1.56
CA PHE A 49 -10.70 6.78 -1.87
C PHE A 49 -9.88 7.95 -1.32
N THR A 50 -8.63 7.68 -0.94
CA THR A 50 -7.69 8.67 -0.39
C THR A 50 -6.66 9.15 -1.43
N CYS A 51 -6.83 8.78 -2.70
CA CYS A 51 -5.94 9.18 -3.79
C CYS A 51 -6.50 10.37 -4.59
N ASP A 52 -5.76 10.80 -5.61
CA ASP A 52 -6.20 11.83 -6.54
C ASP A 52 -7.58 11.52 -7.15
N ALA A 53 -8.39 12.57 -7.33
CA ALA A 53 -9.77 12.46 -7.76
C ALA A 53 -9.91 11.87 -9.17
N THR A 54 -8.99 12.17 -10.08
CA THR A 54 -9.01 11.62 -11.44
C THR A 54 -8.71 10.12 -11.43
N VAL A 55 -7.77 9.69 -10.59
CA VAL A 55 -7.43 8.27 -10.41
C VAL A 55 -8.60 7.51 -9.78
N ALA A 56 -9.20 8.06 -8.72
CA ALA A 56 -10.38 7.47 -8.09
C ALA A 56 -11.57 7.42 -9.05
N ALA A 57 -11.77 8.45 -9.89
CA ALA A 57 -12.84 8.49 -10.87
C ALA A 57 -12.74 7.36 -11.91
N ALA A 58 -11.52 6.99 -12.33
CA ALA A 58 -11.33 5.86 -13.24
C ALA A 58 -11.85 4.54 -12.66
N ALA A 59 -11.59 4.29 -11.36
CA ALA A 59 -12.12 3.12 -10.67
C ALA A 59 -13.65 3.21 -10.48
N LYS A 60 -14.15 4.34 -10.01
CA LYS A 60 -15.58 4.57 -9.74
C LYS A 60 -16.47 4.47 -10.98
N ASN A 61 -15.97 4.92 -12.13
CA ASN A 61 -16.73 4.98 -13.38
C ASN A 61 -16.59 3.72 -14.24
N ASN A 62 -15.76 2.75 -13.83
CA ASN A 62 -15.58 1.52 -14.59
C ASN A 62 -16.76 0.55 -14.34
N PRO A 63 -17.48 0.10 -15.39
CA PRO A 63 -18.68 -0.73 -15.24
C PRO A 63 -18.41 -2.14 -14.69
N LYS A 64 -17.15 -2.60 -14.70
CA LYS A 64 -16.75 -3.90 -14.13
C LYS A 64 -16.33 -3.79 -12.66
N ILE A 65 -16.31 -2.58 -12.10
CA ILE A 65 -15.87 -2.30 -10.73
C ILE A 65 -17.08 -1.96 -9.86
N ASP A 66 -17.17 -2.61 -8.71
CA ASP A 66 -18.12 -2.30 -7.64
C ASP A 66 -17.34 -1.83 -6.42
N VAL A 67 -17.51 -0.57 -6.02
CA VAL A 67 -16.79 -0.01 -4.88
C VAL A 67 -17.68 -0.02 -3.65
N ARG A 68 -17.21 -0.69 -2.60
CA ARG A 68 -17.87 -0.76 -1.30
C ARG A 68 -17.07 0.05 -0.29
N TYR A 69 -17.70 1.08 0.26
CA TYR A 69 -17.10 1.96 1.27
C TYR A 69 -17.44 1.52 2.69
N GLN A 70 -16.64 1.98 3.65
CA GLN A 70 -16.80 1.67 5.07
C GLN A 70 -16.88 0.17 5.35
N VAL A 71 -16.13 -0.64 4.59
CA VAL A 71 -16.06 -2.09 4.77
C VAL A 71 -14.64 -2.58 4.97
N GLU A 72 -14.51 -3.71 5.65
CA GLU A 72 -13.23 -4.35 5.93
C GLU A 72 -13.33 -5.87 5.68
N LEU A 73 -12.34 -6.43 5.00
CA LEU A 73 -12.21 -7.87 4.86
C LEU A 73 -11.66 -8.45 6.17
N GLN A 74 -12.48 -9.21 6.90
CA GLN A 74 -12.08 -9.85 8.15
C GLN A 74 -11.42 -11.22 7.95
N GLY A 75 -11.73 -11.90 6.86
CA GLY A 75 -11.17 -13.23 6.59
C GLY A 75 -11.67 -13.84 5.31
N VAL A 76 -11.05 -14.94 4.92
CA VAL A 76 -11.43 -15.76 3.77
C VAL A 76 -11.37 -17.24 4.11
N THR A 77 -12.24 -18.01 3.48
CA THR A 77 -12.26 -19.47 3.61
C THR A 77 -11.87 -20.09 2.26
N ALA A 78 -10.94 -21.03 2.30
CA ALA A 78 -10.52 -21.82 1.15
C ALA A 78 -11.29 -23.15 1.08
N GLY A 79 -11.51 -23.63 -0.14
CA GLY A 79 -11.98 -24.98 -0.43
C GLY A 79 -11.11 -25.62 -1.50
N GLN A 80 -11.63 -26.63 -2.20
CA GLN A 80 -10.91 -27.22 -3.32
C GLN A 80 -10.71 -26.18 -4.44
N GLY A 81 -9.46 -26.03 -4.88
CA GLY A 81 -9.09 -25.16 -6.00
C GLY A 81 -8.97 -23.66 -5.69
N GLY A 82 -9.27 -23.20 -4.47
CA GLY A 82 -9.04 -21.80 -4.09
C GLY A 82 -10.00 -21.22 -3.05
N LEU A 83 -10.04 -19.89 -2.97
CA LEU A 83 -10.91 -19.15 -2.06
C LEU A 83 -12.38 -19.28 -2.48
N ARG A 84 -13.27 -19.48 -1.51
CA ARG A 84 -14.71 -19.76 -1.73
C ARG A 84 -15.61 -18.72 -1.09
N GLU A 85 -15.24 -18.23 0.08
CA GLU A 85 -16.01 -17.25 0.84
C GLU A 85 -15.09 -16.18 1.45
N ALA A 86 -15.65 -14.98 1.62
CA ALA A 86 -15.04 -13.88 2.35
C ALA A 86 -15.99 -13.38 3.44
N SER A 87 -15.45 -12.98 4.59
CA SER A 87 -16.19 -12.30 5.65
C SER A 87 -15.90 -10.81 5.58
N ILE A 88 -16.95 -10.01 5.34
CA ILE A 88 -16.83 -8.55 5.16
C ILE A 88 -17.59 -7.85 6.28
N LEU A 89 -16.88 -7.05 7.08
CA LEU A 89 -17.46 -6.21 8.12
C LEU A 89 -17.88 -4.87 7.52
N ASN A 90 -19.13 -4.48 7.72
CA ASN A 90 -19.56 -3.09 7.54
C ASN A 90 -19.25 -2.30 8.83
N ARG A 91 -18.36 -1.31 8.73
CA ARG A 91 -17.86 -0.53 9.86
C ARG A 91 -18.88 0.46 10.42
N ALA A 92 -19.83 0.92 9.59
CA ALA A 92 -20.88 1.82 10.04
C ALA A 92 -21.95 1.11 10.90
N THR A 93 -22.22 -0.17 10.59
CA THR A 93 -23.27 -0.95 11.28
C THR A 93 -22.73 -2.00 12.25
N GLY A 94 -21.44 -2.33 12.17
CA GLY A 94 -20.83 -3.42 12.94
C GLY A 94 -21.23 -4.83 12.49
N ARG A 95 -21.97 -4.96 11.37
CA ARG A 95 -22.46 -6.25 10.88
C ARG A 95 -21.46 -6.87 9.91
N THR A 96 -21.17 -8.16 10.12
CA THR A 96 -20.39 -8.97 9.18
C THR A 96 -21.32 -9.76 8.28
N GLU A 97 -21.02 -9.78 6.98
CA GLU A 97 -21.69 -10.61 5.99
C GLU A 97 -20.72 -11.58 5.32
N THR A 98 -21.26 -12.68 4.82
CA THR A 98 -20.51 -13.61 3.97
C THR A 98 -20.69 -13.20 2.51
N TRP A 99 -19.57 -13.00 1.81
CA TRP A 99 -19.53 -12.71 0.39
C TRP A 99 -19.03 -13.94 -0.38
N LYS A 100 -19.61 -14.19 -1.57
CA LYS A 100 -19.23 -15.24 -2.51
C LYS A 100 -19.32 -14.68 -3.95
N PRO A 101 -18.51 -15.18 -4.90
CA PRO A 101 -18.67 -14.83 -6.31
C PRO A 101 -20.03 -15.31 -6.84
N ALA A 102 -20.57 -14.66 -7.86
CA ALA A 102 -21.91 -14.95 -8.38
C ALA A 102 -22.07 -16.39 -8.90
N ASP A 103 -21.00 -16.96 -9.46
CA ASP A 103 -20.96 -18.35 -9.94
C ASP A 103 -20.79 -19.39 -8.82
N SER A 104 -20.69 -18.95 -7.55
CA SER A 104 -20.34 -19.80 -6.40
C SER A 104 -19.04 -20.58 -6.61
N GLY A 105 -18.15 -20.08 -7.47
CA GLY A 105 -16.87 -20.66 -7.82
C GLY A 105 -15.74 -20.24 -6.88
N THR A 106 -14.55 -20.10 -7.45
CA THR A 106 -13.37 -19.58 -6.75
C THR A 106 -13.12 -18.12 -7.13
N PHE A 107 -12.61 -17.32 -6.21
CA PHE A 107 -12.30 -15.91 -6.47
C PHE A 107 -10.87 -15.53 -6.03
N GLY A 108 -10.40 -14.37 -6.48
CA GLY A 108 -9.11 -13.79 -6.08
C GLY A 108 -9.25 -12.71 -5.01
N VAL A 109 -8.20 -12.53 -4.20
CA VAL A 109 -8.10 -11.39 -3.28
C VAL A 109 -6.76 -10.72 -3.51
N PHE A 110 -6.81 -9.43 -3.83
CA PHE A 110 -5.65 -8.56 -4.06
C PHE A 110 -5.58 -7.51 -2.95
N VAL A 111 -4.44 -7.41 -2.26
CA VAL A 111 -4.29 -6.52 -1.12
C VAL A 111 -3.38 -5.35 -1.47
N PHE A 112 -3.96 -4.14 -1.49
CA PHE A 112 -3.31 -2.86 -1.78
C PHE A 112 -3.57 -1.85 -0.65
N ALA A 113 -3.39 -2.30 0.60
CA ALA A 113 -3.60 -1.49 1.81
C ALA A 113 -2.37 -0.65 2.21
N GLY A 114 -1.39 -0.50 1.31
CA GLY A 114 -0.11 0.17 1.57
C GLY A 114 1.04 -0.80 1.83
N TYR A 115 2.25 -0.32 1.65
CA TYR A 115 3.48 -1.07 1.88
C TYR A 115 4.18 -0.56 3.13
N VAL A 116 4.73 -1.48 3.92
CA VAL A 116 5.70 -1.13 4.96
C VAL A 116 7.07 -1.18 4.31
N PRO A 117 7.76 -0.05 4.06
CA PRO A 117 9.08 -0.07 3.46
C PRO A 117 10.06 -0.76 4.42
N ALA A 118 10.87 -1.68 3.90
CA ALA A 118 11.94 -2.34 4.65
C ALA A 118 13.12 -1.39 4.85
N THR A 119 12.98 -0.45 5.77
CA THR A 119 13.99 0.58 6.08
C THR A 119 15.10 0.08 7.01
N ASP A 120 15.06 -1.19 7.40
CA ASP A 120 16.01 -1.78 8.36
C ASP A 120 17.47 -1.67 7.93
N LEU A 121 17.74 -1.76 6.62
CA LEU A 121 19.09 -1.70 6.05
C LEU A 121 19.68 -0.28 6.00
N VAL A 122 18.84 0.75 6.03
CA VAL A 122 19.25 2.16 5.94
C VAL A 122 19.20 2.88 7.29
N ARG A 123 18.78 2.17 8.35
CA ARG A 123 18.87 2.65 9.73
C ARG A 123 20.32 3.02 10.05
N GLY A 124 20.59 4.32 10.23
CA GLY A 124 21.88 4.85 10.64
C GLY A 124 22.90 5.09 9.52
N VAL A 125 22.52 4.96 8.24
CA VAL A 125 23.45 5.12 7.10
C VAL A 125 23.20 6.43 6.31
N VAL A 126 22.02 7.03 6.46
CA VAL A 126 21.62 8.18 5.62
C VAL A 126 21.69 9.48 6.42
N GLU A 127 22.64 10.34 6.05
CA GLU A 127 22.68 11.74 6.46
C GLU A 127 21.66 12.52 5.61
N LEU A 128 20.81 13.28 6.27
CA LEU A 128 19.82 14.14 5.63
C LEU A 128 20.29 15.59 5.80
N ASP A 129 20.51 16.30 4.70
CA ASP A 129 20.88 17.72 4.71
C ASP A 129 19.64 18.62 4.89
N ASP A 130 19.74 19.93 4.57
CA ASP A 130 18.62 20.90 4.62
C ASP A 130 18.02 21.17 3.23
N THR A 131 18.18 20.23 2.29
CA THR A 131 17.51 20.34 1.00
C THR A 131 15.98 20.18 1.13
N PRO A 132 15.20 20.64 0.14
CA PRO A 132 13.76 20.42 0.13
C PRO A 132 13.40 18.92 0.21
N LEU A 133 14.20 18.06 -0.43
CA LEU A 133 14.00 16.61 -0.45
C LEU A 133 14.27 15.96 0.91
N SER A 134 15.33 16.39 1.60
CA SER A 134 15.63 15.91 2.96
C SER A 134 14.62 16.45 3.98
N THR A 135 14.06 17.64 3.75
CA THR A 135 12.97 18.22 4.55
C THR A 135 11.68 17.41 4.40
N GLU A 136 11.32 17.03 3.17
CA GLU A 136 10.19 16.12 2.92
C GLU A 136 10.44 14.76 3.57
N LEU A 137 11.64 14.19 3.42
CA LEU A 137 12.00 12.91 4.01
C LEU A 137 12.02 12.94 5.54
N ARG A 138 12.40 14.06 6.16
CA ARG A 138 12.26 14.30 7.62
C ARG A 138 10.78 14.29 8.01
N GLY A 139 9.91 14.96 7.24
CA GLY A 139 8.47 14.93 7.47
C GLY A 139 7.88 13.53 7.43
N PHE A 140 8.35 12.69 6.50
CA PHE A 140 7.99 11.27 6.45
C PHE A 140 8.48 10.48 7.67
N ILE A 141 9.71 10.71 8.11
CA ILE A 141 10.28 10.05 9.29
C ILE A 141 9.52 10.45 10.56
N ASP A 142 9.17 11.72 10.73
CA ASP A 142 8.43 12.23 11.90
C ASP A 142 6.99 11.71 11.94
N ALA A 143 6.32 11.65 10.78
CA ALA A 143 5.02 10.99 10.67
C ALA A 143 5.10 9.52 11.10
N LEU A 144 6.19 8.83 10.73
CA LEU A 144 6.48 7.46 11.16
C LEU A 144 6.65 7.36 12.68
N VAL A 145 7.47 8.22 13.28
CA VAL A 145 7.73 8.26 14.75
C VAL A 145 6.43 8.45 15.53
N THR A 146 5.56 9.32 15.02
CA THR A 146 4.23 9.59 15.59
C THR A 146 3.31 8.37 15.48
N LEU A 147 3.32 7.68 14.32
CA LEU A 147 2.51 6.49 14.07
C LEU A 147 2.86 5.33 15.02
N PHE A 148 4.13 5.21 15.45
CA PHE A 148 4.59 4.19 16.39
C PHE A 148 4.44 4.58 17.87
N GLY A 149 3.60 5.57 18.17
CA GLY A 149 3.24 5.96 19.53
C GLY A 149 4.41 6.52 20.33
N GLY A 150 5.36 7.20 19.67
CA GLY A 150 6.50 7.85 20.33
C GLY A 150 7.53 6.90 20.95
N LYS A 151 7.45 5.59 20.67
CA LYS A 151 8.46 4.61 21.11
C LYS A 151 9.78 4.70 20.36
N LEU A 152 9.83 5.53 19.32
CA LEU A 152 11.04 5.87 18.59
C LEU A 152 11.56 7.21 19.15
N LYS A 153 12.81 7.22 19.62
CA LYS A 153 13.55 8.47 19.85
C LYS A 153 14.41 8.73 18.61
N SER A 154 14.19 9.87 17.97
CA SER A 154 15.13 10.40 16.98
C SER A 154 16.27 11.11 17.70
N THR A 155 17.47 11.01 17.17
CA THR A 155 18.60 11.86 17.57
C THR A 155 19.27 12.29 16.29
N VAL A 156 19.21 13.60 16.04
CA VAL A 156 19.91 14.24 14.93
C VAL A 156 21.35 14.40 15.37
N VAL A 157 22.29 13.87 14.59
CA VAL A 157 23.72 14.09 14.80
C VAL A 157 24.17 15.01 13.67
N ASP A 158 24.48 16.25 14.00
CA ASP A 158 24.93 17.23 13.00
C ASP A 158 26.33 16.87 12.52
N GLY A 159 26.43 16.42 11.26
CA GLY A 159 27.68 16.33 10.53
C GLY A 159 27.91 17.60 9.71
N GLU A 160 29.03 18.31 9.93
CA GLU A 160 29.39 19.45 9.08
C GLU A 160 29.70 18.98 7.65
N TYR A 161 28.85 19.39 6.70
CA TYR A 161 29.06 19.17 5.27
C TYR A 161 29.85 20.34 4.67
N LYS A 162 31.13 20.14 4.32
CA LYS A 162 31.91 21.10 3.53
C LYS A 162 31.77 20.83 2.03
N LYS A 163 31.18 21.79 1.32
CA LYS A 163 31.02 21.81 -0.14
C LYS A 163 32.27 22.42 -0.78
N ASP A 164 32.80 21.82 -1.84
CA ASP A 164 33.78 22.49 -2.71
C ASP A 164 33.08 23.30 -3.81
N ASP A 165 33.76 24.30 -4.36
CA ASP A 165 33.22 25.28 -5.32
C ASP A 165 32.78 24.67 -6.67
N THR A 166 32.84 23.34 -6.81
CA THR A 166 32.41 22.59 -8.00
C THR A 166 31.20 21.68 -7.75
N GLY A 167 30.66 21.66 -6.52
CA GLY A 167 29.44 20.93 -6.19
C GLY A 167 29.58 19.40 -6.17
N ARG A 168 30.80 18.86 -6.06
CA ARG A 168 31.04 17.41 -6.01
C ARG A 168 31.47 16.98 -4.60
N ALA A 169 30.73 16.07 -3.98
CA ALA A 169 31.08 15.53 -2.66
C ALA A 169 32.38 14.70 -2.74
N ARG A 170 33.43 15.09 -2.00
CA ARG A 170 34.60 14.24 -1.76
C ARG A 170 34.50 13.60 -0.37
N ARG A 171 34.45 12.27 -0.31
CA ARG A 171 34.63 11.52 0.94
C ARG A 171 36.10 11.59 1.34
N GLY A 172 36.41 12.31 2.41
CA GLY A 172 37.65 12.11 3.16
C GLY A 172 37.52 10.83 3.98
N LEU A 173 38.03 9.70 3.47
CA LEU A 173 38.24 8.52 4.30
C LEU A 173 39.28 8.86 5.37
N ARG A 174 38.85 9.06 6.62
CA ARG A 174 39.72 8.82 7.77
C ARG A 174 39.44 7.41 8.27
N CYS A 175 40.42 6.55 8.04
CA CYS A 175 40.50 5.24 8.66
C CYS A 175 40.60 5.44 10.18
N CYS A 176 39.54 5.13 10.93
CA CYS A 176 39.66 4.92 12.36
C CYS A 176 40.15 3.49 12.56
N ALA A 177 41.43 3.36 12.93
CA ALA A 177 41.96 2.13 13.48
C ALA A 177 41.29 1.86 14.83
N LEU A 178 40.71 0.67 14.99
CA LEU A 178 40.22 0.15 16.26
C LEU A 178 41.42 -0.24 17.15
N PRO A 179 41.42 0.06 18.46
CA PRO A 179 42.15 -0.76 19.44
C PRO A 179 41.46 -2.10 19.68
#